data_AF-A0A3C0BMX6-F1
#
_entry.id   AF-A0A3C0BMX6-F1
#
_cell.length_a   1.000
_cell.length_b   1.000
_cell.length_c   1.000
_cell.angle_alpha   90.00
_cell.angle_beta   90.00
_cell.angle_gamma   90.00
#
_symmetry.space_group_name_H-M   'P 1'
#
loop_
_entity.id
_entity.type
_entity.pdbx_description
1 polymer ?
#
loop_
_entity_poly.entity_id
_entity_poly.type
_entity_poly.pdbx_seq_one_letter_code
_entity_poly.pdbx_strand_id
1 'polypeptide(L)' 'MYVPTRILFGAGRLNGLHEQKLFGKKALVVISSGKSTRANGYLDRTVRELKTAGIDAVVFDKVQANPLKTTVEAGAAFAR' A
#
# COMPACT_ATOMS: atom_id res chain seq x y z
N MET A 1 26.91 -0.54 -4.25
CA MET A 1 25.57 -0.17 -3.74
C MET A 1 24.82 -1.47 -3.46
N TYR A 2 24.33 -1.67 -2.24
CA TYR A 2 23.53 -2.84 -1.87
C TYR A 2 22.06 -2.43 -1.79
N VAL A 3 21.19 -3.11 -2.55
CA VAL A 3 19.74 -2.81 -2.61
C VAL A 3 18.98 -4.12 -2.36
N PRO A 4 18.51 -4.38 -1.11
CA PRO A 4 17.93 -5.66 -0.72
C PRO A 4 16.47 -5.86 -1.18
N THR A 5 15.95 -4.98 -2.04
CA THR A 5 14.56 -5.02 -2.50
C THR A 5 14.28 -6.33 -3.24
N ARG A 6 13.32 -7.11 -2.73
CA ARG A 6 12.84 -8.32 -3.42
C ARG A 6 11.84 -7.91 -4.51
N ILE A 7 12.20 -8.14 -5.77
CA ILE A 7 11.37 -7.82 -6.93
C ILE A 7 10.56 -9.06 -7.32
N LEU A 8 9.24 -8.92 -7.41
CA LEU A 8 8.34 -9.92 -7.97
C LEU A 8 7.74 -9.35 -9.25
N PHE A 9 8.02 -9.99 -10.39
CA PHE A 9 7.65 -9.48 -11.71
C PHE A 9 6.73 -10.43 -12.48
N GLY A 10 5.85 -9.87 -13.30
CA GLY A 10 4.90 -10.57 -14.16
C GLY A 10 3.46 -10.13 -13.96
N ALA A 11 2.62 -10.38 -14.97
CA ALA A 11 1.19 -10.12 -14.89
C ALA A 11 0.56 -10.92 -13.75
N GLY A 12 -0.33 -10.28 -12.99
CA GLY A 12 -1.06 -10.93 -11.89
C GLY A 12 -0.26 -11.17 -10.60
N ARG A 13 1.03 -10.78 -10.51
CA ARG A 13 1.85 -11.04 -9.31
C ARG A 13 1.30 -10.46 -8.00
N LEU A 14 0.48 -9.40 -8.09
CA LEU A 14 -0.20 -8.85 -6.91
C LEU A 14 -1.14 -9.88 -6.24
N ASN A 15 -1.66 -10.86 -6.97
CA ASN A 15 -2.56 -11.89 -6.45
C ASN A 15 -1.87 -12.94 -5.54
N GLY A 16 -0.53 -12.87 -5.41
CA GLY A 16 0.26 -13.72 -4.51
C GLY A 16 0.98 -12.89 -3.44
N LEU A 17 0.48 -11.69 -3.14
CA LEU A 17 1.08 -10.83 -2.11
C LEU A 17 0.99 -11.50 -0.73
N HIS A 18 -0.10 -12.21 -0.46
CA HIS A 18 -0.31 -12.92 0.81
C HIS A 18 0.69 -14.07 1.05
N GLU A 19 1.33 -14.60 0.00
CA GLU A 19 2.35 -15.65 0.09
C GLU A 19 3.71 -15.10 0.54
N GLN A 20 3.88 -13.77 0.55
CA GLN A 20 5.14 -13.15 0.93
C GLN A 20 5.26 -13.01 2.45
N LYS A 21 6.49 -12.95 2.94
CA LYS A 21 6.74 -12.58 4.34
C LYS A 21 6.40 -11.09 4.54
N LEU A 22 5.19 -10.84 5.02
CA LEU A 22 4.72 -9.52 5.41
C LEU A 22 4.98 -9.26 6.89
N PHE A 23 5.09 -8.00 7.28
CA PHE A 23 5.42 -7.59 8.64
C PHE A 23 4.23 -6.92 9.32
N GLY A 24 4.07 -7.16 10.62
CA GLY A 24 3.03 -6.53 11.44
C GLY A 24 1.65 -7.17 11.26
N LYS A 25 0.64 -6.55 11.89
CA LYS A 25 -0.76 -7.01 11.88
C LYS A 25 -1.72 -6.00 11.26
N LYS A 26 -1.27 -4.75 11.07
CA LYS A 26 -2.06 -3.65 10.52
C LYS A 26 -1.18 -2.81 9.60
N ALA A 27 -1.57 -2.68 8.35
CA ALA A 27 -0.87 -1.94 7.32
C ALA A 27 -1.55 -0.59 7.05
N LEU A 28 -0.74 0.44 6.81
CA LEU A 28 -1.18 1.69 6.24
C LEU A 28 -0.96 1.66 4.73
N VAL A 29 -2.05 1.66 3.97
CA VAL A 29 -2.03 1.73 2.50
C VAL A 29 -2.07 3.18 2.08
N VAL A 30 -0.94 3.68 1.57
CA VAL A 30 -0.80 5.07 1.11
C VAL A 30 -1.05 5.14 -0.39
N ILE A 31 -2.03 5.93 -0.82
CA ILE A 31 -2.37 6.15 -2.22
C ILE A 31 -2.48 7.64 -2.53
N SER A 32 -2.48 7.97 -3.83
CA SER A 32 -2.70 9.34 -4.27
C SER A 32 -4.13 9.79 -4.01
N SER A 33 -4.32 11.12 -3.95
CA SER A 33 -5.65 11.75 -3.90
C SER A 33 -6.41 11.73 -5.23
N GLY A 34 -5.85 11.04 -6.24
CA GLY A 34 -6.49 10.81 -7.53
C GLY A 34 -7.51 9.66 -7.48
N LYS A 35 -8.33 9.56 -8.53
CA LYS A 35 -9.36 8.51 -8.63
C LYS A 35 -8.85 7.17 -9.14
N SER A 36 -7.73 7.15 -9.86
CA SER A 36 -7.26 5.99 -10.63
C SER A 36 -7.03 4.75 -9.78
N THR A 37 -6.35 4.86 -8.63
CA THR A 37 -6.05 3.72 -7.76
C THR A 37 -7.30 3.11 -7.14
N ARG A 38 -8.35 3.92 -6.93
CA ARG A 38 -9.66 3.47 -6.45
C ARG A 38 -10.51 2.86 -7.58
N ALA A 39 -10.51 3.47 -8.76
CA ALA A 39 -11.35 3.07 -9.89
C ALA A 39 -10.86 1.79 -10.60
N ASN A 40 -9.55 1.52 -10.60
CA ASN A 40 -8.96 0.48 -11.42
C ASN A 40 -8.78 -0.87 -10.69
N GLY A 41 -9.35 -1.03 -9.49
CA GLY A 41 -9.38 -2.28 -8.74
C GLY A 41 -8.06 -2.72 -8.09
N TYR A 42 -6.97 -1.96 -8.23
CA TYR A 42 -5.68 -2.28 -7.61
C TYR A 42 -5.73 -2.13 -6.08
N LEU A 43 -6.42 -1.11 -5.57
CA LEU A 43 -6.61 -0.90 -4.14
C LEU A 43 -7.34 -2.08 -3.51
N ASP A 44 -8.51 -2.42 -4.06
CA ASP A 44 -9.36 -3.50 -3.53
C ASP A 44 -8.63 -4.84 -3.53
N ARG A 45 -7.85 -5.10 -4.58
CA ARG A 45 -7.02 -6.29 -4.67
C ARG A 45 -5.92 -6.29 -3.61
N THR A 46 -5.22 -5.17 -3.42
CA THR A 46 -4.17 -5.06 -2.39
C THR A 46 -4.74 -5.28 -0.99
N VAL A 47 -5.87 -4.65 -0.68
CA VAL A 47 -6.55 -4.80 0.62
C VAL A 47 -7.02 -6.24 0.84
N ARG A 48 -7.53 -6.90 -0.21
CA ARG A 48 -7.93 -8.31 -0.15
C ARG A 48 -6.74 -9.21 0.18
N GLU A 49 -5.62 -9.03 -0.52
CA GLU A 49 -4.42 -9.82 -0.29
C GLU A 49 -3.84 -9.64 1.12
N LEU A 50 -3.79 -8.40 1.61
CA LEU A 50 -3.39 -8.11 2.99
C LEU A 50 -4.31 -8.83 3.99
N LYS A 51 -5.63 -8.78 3.76
CA LYS A 51 -6.60 -9.48 4.59
C LYS A 51 -6.42 -11.00 4.56
N THR A 52 -6.16 -11.59 3.39
CA THR A 52 -5.83 -13.02 3.26
C THR A 52 -4.60 -13.41 4.06
N ALA A 53 -3.61 -12.52 4.15
CA ALA A 53 -2.43 -12.69 5.00
C ALA A 53 -2.67 -12.42 6.50
N GLY A 54 -3.92 -12.13 6.91
CA GLY A 54 -4.26 -11.81 8.30
C GLY A 54 -3.81 -10.41 8.75
N ILE A 55 -3.63 -9.48 7.80
CA ILE A 55 -3.21 -8.10 8.06
C ILE A 55 -4.38 -7.15 7.79
N ASP A 56 -4.78 -6.40 8.81
CA ASP A 56 -5.76 -5.33 8.67
C ASP A 56 -5.18 -4.17 7.86
N ALA A 57 -6.02 -3.45 7.13
CA ALA A 57 -5.55 -2.32 6.31
C ALA A 57 -6.39 -1.07 6.57
N VAL A 58 -5.71 0.08 6.68
CA VAL A 58 -6.33 1.42 6.64
C VAL A 58 -5.74 2.19 5.46
N VAL A 59 -6.55 3.04 4.83
CA VAL A 59 -6.16 3.75 3.61
C VAL A 59 -5.96 5.23 3.90
N PHE A 60 -4.81 5.77 3.49
CA PHE A 60 -4.54 7.21 3.46
C PHE A 60 -4.40 7.66 2.01
N ASP A 61 -5.37 8.43 1.54
CA ASP A 61 -5.57 8.79 0.13
C ASP A 61 -5.44 10.29 -0.13
N LYS A 62 -4.52 10.95 0.59
CA LYS A 62 -4.34 12.40 0.51
C LYS A 62 -3.05 12.81 -0.22
N VAL A 63 -2.36 11.88 -0.86
CA VAL A 63 -1.06 12.16 -1.50
C VAL A 63 -1.27 12.86 -2.84
N GLN A 64 -0.96 14.15 -2.90
CA GLN A 64 -0.95 14.95 -4.11
C GLN A 64 0.32 14.71 -4.96
N ALA A 65 0.28 15.11 -6.23
CA ALA A 65 1.48 15.17 -7.07
C ALA A 65 2.52 16.10 -6.41
N ASN A 66 3.79 15.67 -6.36
CA ASN A 66 4.87 16.34 -5.64
C ASN A 66 4.51 16.55 -4.15
N PRO A 67 4.55 15.47 -3.33
CA PRO A 67 4.07 15.51 -1.96
C PRO A 67 4.82 16.53 -1.10
N LEU A 68 4.06 17.29 -0.29
CA LEU A 68 4.59 18.26 0.66
C LEU A 68 4.93 17.58 1.99
N LYS A 69 5.85 18.19 2.75
CA LYS A 69 6.17 17.79 4.13
C LYS A 69 4.91 17.66 5.00
N THR A 70 3.98 18.59 4.88
CA THR A 70 2.71 18.59 5.62
C THR A 70 1.85 17.37 5.34
N THR A 71 1.84 16.86 4.10
CA THR A 71 1.14 15.62 3.74
C THR A 71 1.81 14.40 4.38
N VAL A 72 3.14 14.38 4.43
CA VAL A 72 3.90 13.31 5.11
C VAL A 72 3.59 13.31 6.61
N GLU A 73 3.58 14.47 7.25
CA GLU A 73 3.24 14.61 8.67
C GLU A 73 1.80 14.18 8.97
N ALA A 74 0.85 14.54 8.11
CA ALA A 74 -0.54 14.08 8.22
C ALA A 74 -0.66 12.55 8.09
N GLY A 75 0.10 11.94 7.16
CA GLY A 75 0.15 10.49 7.00
C GLY A 75 0.79 9.80 8.22
N ALA A 76 1.85 10.37 8.77
CA ALA A 76 2.49 9.87 9.99
C ALA A 76 1.56 9.95 11.20
N ALA A 77 0.84 11.07 11.37
CA ALA A 77 -0.15 11.21 12.43
C ALA A 77 -1.31 10.21 12.28
N PHE A 78 -1.76 9.95 11.05
CA PHE A 78 -2.79 8.95 10.75
C PHE A 78 -2.34 7.50 11.06
N ALA A 79 -1.03 7.24 11.04
CA ALA A 79 -0.46 5.93 11.34
C ALA A 79 -0.31 5.62 12.83
N ARG A 80 -0.50 6.62 13.72
CA ARG A 80 -0.31 6.48 15.17
C ARG A 80 -1.45 5.74 15.85
#